data_AF-A0A7L4QW05-F1
#
_entry.id   AF-A0A7L4QW05-F1
#
_cell.length_a   1.000
_cell.length_b   1.000
_cell.length_c   1.000
_cell.angle_alpha   90.00
_cell.angle_beta   90.00
_cell.angle_gamma   90.00
#
_symmetry.space_group_name_H-M   'P 1'
#
loop_
_entity.id
_entity.type
_entity.pdbx_description
1 polymer ?
#
loop_
_entity_poly.entity_id
_entity_poly.type
_entity_poly.pdbx_seq_one_letter_code
_entity_poly.pdbx_strand_id
1 'polypeptide(L)'
;MPSPPANPKTLIYGIDFSGSKTACKKIWVSRGTIHNQTLHINSCSPISDLMPNDIRKDRDNCLAFLKNLISNKPEAIFGLDLSLGFPEVLLNGQSWESSILNFSKSYSSAEDFRIKCRNAMNNKEVKRATEIQKKAPFCVYNLRLYRQTYYGIRYIIEPLLKKKAARIIPMQEPHPDKASVAETCPACTLKRNSIYVPYKGKNKRELENRRMILSAMKTWKI
;
A
#
# COMPACT_ATOMS: atom_id res chain seq x y z
N MET A 1 -2.44 -29.61 -16.66
CA MET A 1 -1.04 -29.34 -16.26
C MET A 1 -1.05 -28.17 -15.28
N PRO A 2 -0.32 -28.21 -14.16
CA PRO A 2 -0.10 -27.02 -13.36
C PRO A 2 0.61 -25.98 -14.22
N SER A 3 0.17 -24.73 -14.13
CA SER A 3 0.78 -23.58 -14.79
C SER A 3 2.30 -23.57 -14.51
N PRO A 4 3.17 -23.26 -15.49
CA PRO A 4 4.58 -23.07 -15.19
C PRO A 4 4.73 -22.02 -14.07
N PRO A 5 5.67 -22.19 -13.12
CA PRO A 5 5.88 -21.22 -12.06
C PRO A 5 6.14 -19.86 -12.70
N ALA A 6 5.37 -18.85 -12.30
CA ALA A 6 5.55 -17.50 -12.80
C ALA A 6 7.02 -17.09 -12.64
N ASN A 7 7.62 -16.58 -13.72
CA ASN A 7 8.98 -16.04 -13.71
C ASN A 7 9.09 -15.08 -12.50
N PRO A 8 10.07 -15.24 -11.58
CA PRO A 8 10.11 -14.42 -10.39
C PRO A 8 10.22 -12.95 -10.79
N LYS A 9 9.21 -12.18 -10.42
CA LYS A 9 9.17 -10.74 -10.66
C LYS A 9 10.32 -10.10 -9.87
N THR A 10 11.37 -9.68 -10.57
CA THR A 10 12.56 -9.07 -9.94
C THR A 10 12.46 -7.56 -9.82
N LEU A 11 11.54 -6.92 -10.56
CA LEU A 11 11.29 -5.48 -10.50
C LEU A 11 10.33 -5.15 -9.36
N ILE A 12 10.78 -4.31 -8.42
CA ILE A 12 10.03 -3.93 -7.23
C ILE A 12 9.75 -2.43 -7.23
N TYR A 13 8.50 -2.07 -6.91
CA TYR A 13 8.09 -0.72 -6.58
C TYR A 13 7.60 -0.66 -5.14
N GLY A 14 8.23 0.19 -4.32
CA GLY A 14 7.75 0.53 -2.98
C GLY A 14 7.03 1.87 -3.01
N ILE A 15 5.77 1.90 -2.56
CA ILE A 15 4.93 3.10 -2.59
C ILE A 15 4.57 3.52 -1.16
N ASP A 16 5.18 4.60 -0.68
CA ASP A 16 4.70 5.30 0.52
C ASP A 16 3.48 6.12 0.10
N PHE A 17 2.28 5.63 0.41
CA PHE A 17 1.04 6.18 -0.13
C PHE A 17 0.48 7.29 0.74
N SER A 18 -0.09 8.31 0.10
CA SER A 18 -0.82 9.39 0.77
C SER A 18 -2.16 9.67 0.12
N GLY A 19 -3.24 9.56 0.89
CA GLY A 19 -4.59 10.00 0.48
C GLY A 19 -4.84 11.51 0.69
N SER A 20 -3.80 12.31 0.90
CA SER A 20 -3.95 13.74 1.19
C SER A 20 -4.34 14.57 -0.04
N LYS A 21 -4.85 15.79 0.15
CA LYS A 21 -5.11 16.72 -0.96
C LYS A 21 -3.85 17.06 -1.77
N THR A 22 -2.67 16.94 -1.16
CA THR A 22 -1.36 17.16 -1.79
C THR A 22 -0.62 15.86 -2.09
N ALA A 23 -1.36 14.78 -2.38
CA ALA A 23 -0.84 13.43 -2.61
C ALA A 23 0.36 13.39 -3.57
N CYS A 24 0.36 14.19 -4.64
CA CYS A 24 1.47 14.22 -5.60
C CYS A 24 2.85 14.50 -5.01
N LYS A 25 2.91 15.32 -3.96
CA LYS A 25 4.16 15.65 -3.27
C LYS A 25 4.45 14.72 -2.10
N LYS A 26 3.51 13.85 -1.76
CA LYS A 26 3.54 13.01 -0.54
C LYS A 26 3.51 11.52 -0.81
N ILE A 27 3.12 11.11 -2.01
CA ILE A 27 3.31 9.75 -2.49
C ILE A 27 4.76 9.67 -2.97
N TRP A 28 5.54 8.78 -2.35
CA TRP A 28 6.90 8.48 -2.77
C TRP A 28 6.95 7.11 -3.43
N VAL A 29 7.73 7.03 -4.50
CA VAL A 29 7.92 5.83 -5.31
C VAL A 29 9.39 5.46 -5.26
N SER A 30 9.70 4.33 -4.63
CA SER A 30 11.00 3.67 -4.75
C SER A 30 10.93 2.62 -5.85
N ARG A 31 11.92 2.59 -6.73
CA ARG A 31 12.10 1.51 -7.72
C ARG A 31 13.37 0.76 -7.39
N GLY A 32 13.31 -0.57 -7.41
CA GLY A 32 14.47 -1.40 -7.21
C GLY A 32 14.39 -2.71 -7.97
N THR A 33 15.52 -3.40 -8.07
CA THR A 33 15.62 -4.70 -8.73
C THR A 33 16.27 -5.71 -7.79
N ILE A 34 15.75 -6.93 -7.76
CA ILE A 34 16.34 -8.02 -7.00
C ILE A 34 17.46 -8.65 -7.83
N HIS A 35 18.67 -8.63 -7.28
CA HIS A 35 19.85 -9.32 -7.82
C HIS A 35 20.50 -10.11 -6.69
N ASN A 36 20.82 -11.40 -6.91
CA ASN A 36 21.48 -12.25 -5.93
C ASN A 36 20.87 -12.16 -4.51
N GLN A 37 19.55 -12.32 -4.40
CA GLN A 37 18.82 -12.24 -3.12
C GLN A 37 19.00 -10.88 -2.40
N THR A 38 19.23 -9.80 -3.14
CA THR A 38 19.39 -8.46 -2.58
C THR A 38 18.56 -7.48 -3.38
N LEU A 39 17.78 -6.64 -2.71
CA LEU A 39 17.05 -5.56 -3.38
C LEU A 39 17.95 -4.34 -3.51
N HIS A 40 18.28 -3.99 -4.76
CA HIS A 40 19.00 -2.77 -5.09
C HIS A 40 17.99 -1.67 -5.43
N ILE A 41 17.90 -0.64 -4.60
CA ILE A 41 17.06 0.54 -4.89
C ILE A 41 17.78 1.43 -5.89
N ASN A 42 17.19 1.58 -7.07
CA ASN A 42 17.72 2.37 -8.18
C ASN A 42 17.30 3.85 -8.09
N SER A 43 16.08 4.11 -7.60
CA SER A 43 15.57 5.48 -7.45
C SER A 43 14.53 5.56 -6.33
N CYS A 44 14.39 6.75 -5.75
CA CYS A 44 13.32 7.10 -4.81
C CYS A 44 12.97 8.57 -5.00
N SER A 45 11.76 8.84 -5.46
CA SER A 45 11.30 10.20 -5.79
C SER A 45 9.81 10.36 -5.46
N PRO A 46 9.32 11.59 -5.26
CA PRO A 46 7.88 11.81 -5.21
C PRO A 46 7.26 11.45 -6.56
N ILE A 47 6.00 10.98 -6.53
CA ILE A 47 5.30 10.56 -7.76
C ILE A 47 5.17 11.69 -8.78
N SER A 48 5.14 12.94 -8.31
CA SER A 48 5.11 14.15 -9.15
C SER A 48 6.26 14.27 -10.14
N ASP A 49 7.39 13.61 -9.88
CA ASP A 49 8.59 13.69 -10.71
C ASP A 49 8.58 12.61 -11.80
N LEU A 50 7.73 11.60 -11.64
CA LEU A 50 7.51 10.54 -12.63
C LEU A 50 6.40 10.90 -13.64
N MET A 51 5.60 11.92 -13.33
CA MET A 51 4.48 12.34 -14.15
C MET A 51 4.93 13.24 -15.30
N PRO A 52 4.29 13.12 -16.48
CA PRO A 52 4.43 14.09 -17.56
C PRO A 52 4.19 15.54 -17.08
N ASN A 53 4.96 16.48 -17.64
CA ASN A 53 4.94 17.89 -17.22
C ASN A 53 3.64 18.63 -17.56
N ASP A 54 2.93 18.17 -18.58
CA ASP A 54 1.64 18.69 -19.05
C ASP A 54 0.46 18.26 -18.17
N ILE A 55 0.65 17.27 -17.29
CA ILE A 55 -0.39 16.82 -16.37
C ILE A 55 -0.35 17.62 -15.07
N ARG A 56 -1.51 18.16 -14.69
CA ARG A 56 -1.68 18.86 -13.41
C ARG A 56 -1.33 17.93 -12.24
N LYS A 57 -0.45 18.41 -11.36
CA LYS A 57 0.02 17.69 -10.16
C LYS A 57 -0.96 17.78 -8.99
N ASP A 58 -2.21 17.38 -9.22
CA ASP A 58 -3.25 17.20 -8.20
C ASP A 58 -3.48 15.72 -7.85
N ARG A 59 -4.12 15.47 -6.69
CA ARG A 59 -4.30 14.12 -6.15
C ARG A 59 -4.91 13.16 -7.17
N ASP A 60 -5.95 13.57 -7.88
CA ASP A 60 -6.74 12.64 -8.68
C ASP A 60 -5.91 12.20 -9.91
N ASN A 61 -5.16 13.13 -10.51
CA ASN A 61 -4.19 12.83 -11.55
C ASN A 61 -3.03 11.93 -11.06
N CYS A 62 -2.52 12.17 -9.85
CA CYS A 62 -1.47 11.32 -9.25
C CYS A 62 -1.94 9.90 -8.95
N LEU A 63 -3.16 9.73 -8.45
CA LEU A 63 -3.76 8.42 -8.21
C LEU A 63 -4.05 7.70 -9.53
N ALA A 64 -4.52 8.42 -10.55
CA ALA A 64 -4.70 7.88 -11.90
C ALA A 64 -3.37 7.41 -12.51
N PHE A 65 -2.31 8.21 -12.36
CA PHE A 65 -0.96 7.85 -12.81
C PHE A 65 -0.43 6.60 -12.08
N LEU A 66 -0.56 6.53 -10.76
CA LEU A 66 -0.14 5.35 -9.98
C LEU A 66 -0.88 4.07 -10.43
N LYS A 67 -2.20 4.14 -10.60
CA LYS A 67 -3.00 3.02 -11.10
C LYS A 67 -2.54 2.58 -12.50
N ASN A 68 -2.25 3.52 -13.39
CA ASN A 68 -1.76 3.23 -14.74
C ASN A 68 -0.35 2.62 -14.69
N LEU A 69 0.54 3.13 -13.83
CA LEU A 69 1.87 2.57 -13.61
C LEU A 69 1.79 1.10 -13.17
N ILE A 70 0.90 0.77 -12.24
CA ILE A 70 0.67 -0.62 -11.80
C ILE A 70 0.17 -1.48 -12.96
N SER A 71 -0.81 -0.97 -13.71
CA SER A 71 -1.45 -1.73 -14.81
C SER A 71 -0.49 -2.02 -15.97
N ASN A 72 0.47 -1.14 -16.22
CA ASN A 72 1.40 -1.22 -17.36
C ASN A 72 2.74 -1.89 -17.01
N LYS A 73 2.85 -2.50 -15.83
CA LYS A 73 4.08 -3.17 -15.35
C LYS A 73 3.80 -4.60 -14.91
N PRO A 74 3.34 -5.48 -15.82
CA PRO A 74 3.00 -6.86 -15.49
C PRO A 74 4.17 -7.62 -14.85
N GLU A 75 5.42 -7.26 -15.17
CA GLU A 75 6.64 -7.86 -14.66
C GLU A 75 6.99 -7.49 -13.20
N ALA A 76 6.24 -6.57 -12.57
CA ALA A 76 6.62 -5.96 -11.30
C ALA A 76 5.79 -6.37 -10.08
N ILE A 77 6.39 -6.25 -8.90
CA ILE A 77 5.71 -6.30 -7.60
C ILE A 77 5.62 -4.88 -7.04
N PHE A 78 4.42 -4.48 -6.63
CA PHE A 78 4.14 -3.21 -5.97
C PHE A 78 3.80 -3.44 -4.50
N GLY A 79 4.63 -2.93 -3.61
CA GLY A 79 4.31 -2.83 -2.19
C GLY A 79 3.67 -1.47 -1.90
N LEU A 80 2.42 -1.46 -1.45
CA LEU A 80 1.70 -0.22 -1.11
C LEU A 80 1.64 -0.06 0.41
N ASP A 81 2.13 1.05 0.96
CA ASP A 81 1.87 1.40 2.37
C ASP A 81 0.43 1.90 2.46
N LEU A 82 -0.56 1.00 2.44
CA LEU A 82 -1.97 1.26 2.71
C LEU A 82 -2.70 -0.05 2.99
N SER A 83 -3.74 -0.02 3.81
CA SER A 83 -4.51 -1.22 4.12
C SER A 83 -5.36 -1.67 2.94
N LEU A 84 -5.25 -2.96 2.56
CA LEU A 84 -5.96 -3.55 1.42
C LEU A 84 -7.23 -4.33 1.81
N GLY A 85 -7.55 -4.45 3.09
CA GLY A 85 -8.71 -5.22 3.54
C GLY A 85 -9.37 -4.62 4.77
N PHE A 86 -10.43 -5.28 5.25
CA PHE A 86 -11.18 -4.89 6.44
C PHE A 86 -11.05 -5.96 7.53
N PRO A 87 -11.27 -5.61 8.81
CA PRO A 87 -11.66 -6.58 9.83
C PRO A 87 -12.81 -7.47 9.32
N GLU A 88 -12.71 -8.78 9.54
CA GLU A 88 -13.68 -9.76 9.05
C GLU A 88 -15.12 -9.44 9.48
N VAL A 89 -15.28 -9.01 10.74
CA VAL A 89 -16.54 -8.53 11.31
C VAL A 89 -17.18 -7.40 10.50
N LEU A 90 -16.40 -6.56 9.80
CA LEU A 90 -16.92 -5.49 8.95
C LEU A 90 -17.29 -5.95 7.53
N LEU A 91 -16.93 -7.18 7.13
CA LEU A 91 -17.33 -7.73 5.84
C LEU A 91 -18.78 -8.23 5.85
N ASN A 92 -19.36 -8.48 7.03
CA ASN A 92 -20.76 -8.93 7.19
C ASN A 92 -21.11 -10.12 6.27
N GLY A 93 -20.25 -11.14 6.25
CA GLY A 93 -20.41 -12.34 5.42
C GLY A 93 -20.04 -12.18 3.94
N GLN A 94 -19.67 -10.98 3.48
CA GLN A 94 -19.16 -10.79 2.12
C GLN A 94 -17.73 -11.32 1.97
N SER A 95 -17.39 -11.78 0.76
CA SER A 95 -16.00 -12.02 0.41
C SER A 95 -15.23 -10.70 0.33
N TRP A 96 -13.93 -10.75 0.60
CA TRP A 96 -13.03 -9.59 0.46
C TRP A 96 -13.18 -8.92 -0.92
N GLU A 97 -13.17 -9.72 -1.99
CA GLU A 97 -13.24 -9.20 -3.36
C GLU A 97 -14.57 -8.47 -3.62
N SER A 98 -15.70 -9.01 -3.14
CA SER A 98 -17.01 -8.36 -3.25
C SER A 98 -17.05 -7.02 -2.50
N SER A 99 -16.51 -6.97 -1.29
CA SER A 99 -16.46 -5.73 -0.50
C SER A 99 -15.60 -4.65 -1.16
N ILE A 100 -14.48 -5.02 -1.80
CA ILE A 100 -13.64 -4.07 -2.52
C ILE A 100 -14.31 -3.61 -3.82
N LEU A 101 -14.89 -4.52 -4.62
CA LEU A 101 -15.55 -4.19 -5.89
C LEU A 101 -16.75 -3.24 -5.71
N ASN A 102 -17.36 -3.23 -4.53
CA ASN A 102 -18.48 -2.35 -4.17
C ASN A 102 -18.07 -1.18 -3.26
N PHE A 103 -16.78 -0.99 -2.97
CA PHE A 103 -16.31 -0.02 -1.99
C PHE A 103 -16.80 1.41 -2.27
N SER A 104 -16.66 1.87 -3.52
CA SER A 104 -17.12 3.20 -3.95
C SER A 104 -18.62 3.44 -3.86
N LYS A 105 -19.42 2.36 -3.89
CA LYS A 105 -20.89 2.40 -3.73
C LYS A 105 -21.26 2.43 -2.26
N SER A 106 -20.56 1.66 -1.43
CA SER A 106 -20.79 1.59 0.02
C SER A 106 -20.35 2.87 0.76
N TYR A 107 -19.33 3.56 0.23
CA TYR A 107 -18.71 4.71 0.90
C TYR A 107 -18.54 5.92 -0.03
N SER A 108 -19.32 6.97 0.22
CA SER A 108 -19.36 8.18 -0.62
C SER A 108 -18.17 9.10 -0.40
N SER A 109 -17.55 9.05 0.79
CA SER A 109 -16.39 9.84 1.17
C SER A 109 -15.51 9.10 2.19
N ALA A 110 -14.30 9.59 2.43
CA ALA A 110 -13.43 9.03 3.47
C ALA A 110 -14.06 9.19 4.87
N GLU A 111 -14.72 10.31 5.12
CA GLU A 111 -15.46 10.59 6.35
C GLU A 111 -16.63 9.61 6.52
N ASP A 112 -17.43 9.39 5.48
CA ASP A 112 -18.52 8.39 5.47
C ASP A 112 -17.98 6.98 5.75
N PHE A 113 -16.89 6.59 5.08
CA PHE A 113 -16.18 5.33 5.35
C PHE A 113 -15.83 5.17 6.82
N ARG A 114 -15.19 6.17 7.43
CA ARG A 114 -14.80 6.11 8.84
C ARG A 114 -16.01 6.05 9.77
N ILE A 115 -17.04 6.85 9.52
CA ILE A 115 -18.24 6.91 10.35
C ILE A 115 -18.96 5.56 10.33
N LYS A 116 -19.21 5.00 9.15
CA LYS A 116 -19.87 3.69 9.01
C LYS A 116 -19.11 2.56 9.70
N CYS A 117 -17.78 2.48 9.52
CA CYS A 117 -16.98 1.47 10.21
C CYS A 117 -17.00 1.64 11.74
N ARG A 118 -16.99 2.88 12.25
CA ARG A 118 -17.10 3.11 13.70
C ARG A 118 -18.47 2.75 14.23
N ASN A 119 -19.54 3.15 13.55
CA ASN A 119 -20.91 2.85 13.98
C ASN A 119 -21.16 1.35 14.03
N ALA A 120 -20.68 0.60 13.03
CA ALA A 120 -20.76 -0.86 13.00
C ALA A 120 -20.04 -1.54 14.18
N MET A 121 -19.05 -0.86 14.79
CA MET A 121 -18.24 -1.38 15.89
C MET A 121 -18.49 -0.67 17.23
N ASN A 122 -19.69 -0.11 17.44
CA ASN A 122 -20.02 0.62 18.67
C ASN A 122 -18.96 1.68 19.02
N ASN A 123 -18.54 2.45 18.02
CA ASN A 123 -17.51 3.48 18.07
C ASN A 123 -16.08 2.98 18.41
N LYS A 124 -15.81 1.68 18.34
CA LYS A 124 -14.49 1.10 18.58
C LYS A 124 -13.67 1.00 17.29
N GLU A 125 -12.35 1.11 17.45
CA GLU A 125 -11.38 0.84 16.39
C GLU A 125 -10.90 -0.61 16.51
N VAL A 126 -11.32 -1.45 15.56
CA VAL A 126 -11.06 -2.90 15.57
C VAL A 126 -10.03 -3.23 14.51
N LYS A 127 -9.01 -3.97 14.93
CA LYS A 127 -7.91 -4.44 14.07
C LYS A 127 -8.25 -5.80 13.45
N ARG A 128 -7.70 -6.07 12.26
CA ARG A 128 -7.63 -7.42 11.69
C ARG A 128 -6.77 -8.33 12.57
N ALA A 129 -7.01 -9.64 12.52
CA ALA A 129 -6.17 -10.62 13.21
C ALA A 129 -4.67 -10.45 12.86
N THR A 130 -4.36 -10.23 11.58
CA THR A 130 -2.98 -9.98 11.10
C THR A 130 -2.37 -8.71 11.70
N GLU A 131 -3.15 -7.65 11.87
CA GLU A 131 -2.68 -6.39 12.46
C GLU A 131 -2.35 -6.57 13.94
N ILE A 132 -3.15 -7.36 14.68
CA ILE A 132 -2.88 -7.72 16.07
C ILE A 132 -1.59 -8.56 16.15
N GLN A 133 -1.52 -9.64 15.36
CA GLN A 133 -0.39 -10.56 15.34
C GLN A 133 0.94 -9.86 15.00
N LYS A 134 0.92 -8.97 14.00
CA LYS A 134 2.11 -8.22 13.54
C LYS A 134 2.35 -6.93 14.33
N LYS A 135 1.52 -6.63 15.33
CA LYS A 135 1.58 -5.40 16.13
C LYS A 135 1.55 -4.14 15.25
N ALA A 136 0.72 -4.14 14.21
CA ALA A 136 0.50 -2.98 13.36
C ALA A 136 -0.06 -1.82 14.21
N PRO A 137 0.33 -0.57 13.93
CA PRO A 137 0.00 0.56 14.80
C PRO A 137 -1.50 0.86 14.81
N PHE A 138 -2.16 0.83 13.65
CA PHE A 138 -3.52 1.34 13.45
C PHE A 138 -4.43 0.29 12.81
N CYS A 139 -5.73 0.39 13.06
CA CYS A 139 -6.72 -0.27 12.21
C CYS A 139 -7.00 0.56 10.95
N VAL A 140 -7.66 -0.06 9.98
CA VAL A 140 -7.86 0.47 8.62
C VAL A 140 -8.69 1.76 8.55
N TYR A 141 -9.50 2.05 9.57
CA TYR A 141 -10.33 3.25 9.70
C TYR A 141 -9.93 4.14 10.88
N ASN A 142 -8.71 3.97 11.40
CA ASN A 142 -8.14 4.86 12.41
C ASN A 142 -8.08 6.31 11.91
N LEU A 143 -8.21 7.28 12.82
CA LEU A 143 -8.16 8.72 12.52
C LEU A 143 -6.95 9.15 11.65
N ARG A 144 -5.80 8.52 11.82
CA ARG A 144 -4.56 8.84 11.08
C ARG A 144 -4.45 8.12 9.73
N LEU A 145 -5.23 7.07 9.50
CA LEU A 145 -5.06 6.17 8.35
C LEU A 145 -6.26 6.16 7.39
N TYR A 146 -7.47 6.41 7.87
CA TYR A 146 -8.71 6.15 7.12
C TYR A 146 -8.78 6.82 5.73
N ARG A 147 -8.20 8.02 5.58
CA ARG A 147 -8.14 8.68 4.27
C ARG A 147 -7.26 7.93 3.29
N GLN A 148 -6.09 7.50 3.74
CA GLN A 148 -5.16 6.72 2.93
C GLN A 148 -5.77 5.38 2.52
N THR A 149 -6.44 4.68 3.44
CA THR A 149 -7.23 3.49 3.11
C THR A 149 -8.32 3.80 2.07
N TYR A 150 -9.14 4.83 2.32
CA TYR A 150 -10.25 5.19 1.44
C TYR A 150 -9.79 5.51 0.01
N TYR A 151 -8.81 6.42 -0.14
CA TYR A 151 -8.33 6.82 -1.45
C TYR A 151 -7.56 5.69 -2.15
N GLY A 152 -6.80 4.89 -1.39
CA GLY A 152 -6.12 3.72 -1.91
C GLY A 152 -7.10 2.70 -2.49
N ILE A 153 -8.11 2.29 -1.72
CA ILE A 153 -9.09 1.31 -2.18
C ILE A 153 -9.92 1.88 -3.35
N ARG A 154 -10.54 3.05 -3.18
CA ARG A 154 -11.47 3.61 -4.18
C ARG A 154 -10.81 3.93 -5.52
N TYR A 155 -9.60 4.47 -5.53
CA TYR A 155 -8.98 4.99 -6.76
C TYR A 155 -7.89 4.07 -7.33
N ILE A 156 -7.34 3.16 -6.54
CA ILE A 156 -6.32 2.21 -6.99
C ILE A 156 -6.90 0.79 -7.02
N ILE A 157 -7.25 0.22 -5.87
CA ILE A 157 -7.52 -1.22 -5.78
C ILE A 157 -8.83 -1.63 -6.46
N GLU A 158 -9.94 -0.96 -6.16
CA GLU A 158 -11.25 -1.26 -6.75
C GLU A 158 -11.21 -1.15 -8.29
N PRO A 159 -10.64 -0.08 -8.90
CA PRO A 159 -10.45 0.00 -10.35
C PRO A 159 -9.53 -1.09 -10.93
N LEU A 160 -8.43 -1.45 -10.26
CA LEU A 160 -7.53 -2.52 -10.70
C LEU A 160 -8.25 -3.88 -10.71
N LEU A 161 -9.06 -4.17 -9.70
CA LEU A 161 -9.87 -5.39 -9.63
C LEU A 161 -10.95 -5.42 -10.70
N LYS A 162 -11.71 -4.33 -10.86
CA LYS A 162 -12.76 -4.22 -11.89
C LYS A 162 -12.23 -4.49 -13.30
N LYS A 163 -11.03 -3.98 -13.59
CA LYS A 163 -10.36 -4.18 -14.89
C LYS A 163 -9.52 -5.47 -14.95
N LYS A 164 -9.42 -6.21 -13.84
CA LYS A 164 -8.52 -7.36 -13.69
C LYS A 164 -7.07 -7.04 -14.11
N ALA A 165 -6.61 -5.82 -13.86
CA ALA A 165 -5.33 -5.29 -14.36
C ALA A 165 -4.11 -5.65 -13.48
N ALA A 166 -4.34 -6.12 -12.25
CA ALA A 166 -3.32 -6.58 -11.33
C ALA A 166 -3.87 -7.72 -10.45
N ARG A 167 -3.00 -8.39 -9.70
CA ARG A 167 -3.36 -9.40 -8.68
C ARG A 167 -3.01 -8.88 -7.30
N ILE A 168 -3.98 -8.91 -6.39
CA ILE A 168 -3.80 -8.39 -5.03
C ILE A 168 -3.42 -9.54 -4.09
N ILE A 169 -2.16 -9.58 -3.67
CA ILE A 169 -1.58 -10.68 -2.89
C ILE A 169 -1.66 -10.33 -1.39
N PRO A 170 -2.00 -11.29 -0.50
CA PRO A 170 -2.25 -12.71 -0.74
C PRO A 170 -3.72 -13.07 -0.98
N MET A 171 -4.62 -12.11 -1.18
CA MET A 171 -6.05 -12.38 -1.37
C MET A 171 -6.36 -13.11 -2.68
N GLN A 172 -5.43 -13.05 -3.63
CA GLN A 172 -5.52 -13.60 -4.95
C GLN A 172 -4.20 -14.28 -5.31
N GLU A 173 -4.26 -15.36 -6.09
CA GLU A 173 -3.05 -15.98 -6.64
C GLU A 173 -2.31 -15.05 -7.60
N PRO A 174 -0.97 -15.01 -7.58
CA PRO A 174 -0.18 -14.30 -8.59
C PRO A 174 -0.48 -14.77 -10.02
N HIS A 175 -0.21 -13.90 -10.99
CA HIS A 175 -0.33 -14.22 -12.42
C HIS A 175 0.92 -13.73 -13.17
N PRO A 176 1.50 -14.51 -14.09
CA PRO A 176 2.68 -14.11 -14.86
C PRO A 176 2.50 -12.76 -15.56
N ASP A 177 1.39 -12.60 -16.30
CA ASP A 177 1.11 -11.41 -17.12
C ASP A 177 0.46 -10.24 -16.38
N LYS A 178 0.49 -10.23 -15.04
CA LYS A 178 -0.12 -9.14 -14.25
C LYS A 178 0.78 -8.73 -13.11
N ALA A 179 0.78 -7.43 -12.82
CA ALA A 179 1.49 -6.91 -11.67
C ALA A 179 0.96 -7.56 -10.38
N SER A 180 1.86 -7.85 -9.46
CA SER A 180 1.48 -8.26 -8.10
C SER A 180 1.44 -7.03 -7.21
N VAL A 181 0.36 -6.84 -6.48
CA VAL A 181 0.19 -5.72 -5.53
C VAL A 181 0.03 -6.29 -4.14
N ALA A 182 0.84 -5.85 -3.19
CA ALA A 182 0.82 -6.31 -1.81
C ALA A 182 0.68 -5.14 -0.83
N GLU A 183 -0.02 -5.39 0.27
CA GLU A 183 -0.05 -4.49 1.41
C GLU A 183 1.32 -4.49 2.08
N THR A 184 1.86 -3.31 2.39
CA THR A 184 3.07 -3.17 3.19
C THR A 184 2.79 -2.30 4.41
N CYS A 185 3.57 -2.53 5.46
CA CYS A 185 3.55 -1.68 6.65
C CYS A 185 5.00 -1.49 7.13
N PRO A 186 5.62 -0.33 6.87
CA PRO A 186 7.02 -0.09 7.24
C PRO A 186 7.30 -0.36 8.72
N ALA A 187 6.38 0.04 9.61
CA ALA A 187 6.53 -0.21 11.05
C ALA A 187 6.59 -1.71 11.39
N CYS A 188 5.76 -2.55 10.76
CA CYS A 188 5.79 -4.00 10.96
C CYS A 188 7.10 -4.61 10.43
N THR A 189 7.59 -4.14 9.27
CA THR A 189 8.87 -4.58 8.71
C THR A 189 10.04 -4.27 9.64
N LEU A 190 10.10 -3.06 10.19
CA LEU A 190 11.15 -2.68 11.14
C LEU A 190 11.07 -3.48 12.45
N LYS A 191 9.86 -3.77 12.96
CA LYS A 191 9.67 -4.59 14.17
C LYS A 191 10.11 -6.03 13.94
N ARG A 192 9.77 -6.62 12.79
CA ARG A 192 10.17 -7.99 12.43
C ARG A 192 11.68 -8.16 12.39
N ASN A 193 12.40 -7.11 12.01
CA ASN A 193 13.85 -7.10 11.93
C ASN A 193 14.53 -6.49 13.16
N SER A 194 13.80 -6.28 14.27
CA SER A 194 14.35 -5.76 15.53
C SER A 194 15.09 -4.42 15.43
N ILE A 195 14.74 -3.58 14.44
CA ILE A 195 15.33 -2.24 14.22
C ILE A 195 14.30 -1.11 14.35
N TYR A 196 13.13 -1.40 14.92
CA TYR A 196 12.09 -0.39 15.10
C TYR A 196 12.48 0.62 16.18
N VAL A 197 12.65 1.87 15.76
CA VAL A 197 12.79 3.04 16.63
C VAL A 197 11.85 4.16 16.16
N PRO A 198 11.50 5.15 17.00
CA PRO A 198 10.70 6.29 16.56
C PRO A 198 11.36 7.06 15.41
N TYR A 199 10.84 6.93 14.19
CA TYR A 199 11.40 7.57 12.99
C TYR A 199 10.50 8.66 12.39
N LYS A 200 9.29 8.87 12.94
CA LYS A 200 8.36 9.91 12.47
C LYS A 200 8.48 11.16 13.34
N GLY A 201 8.75 12.31 12.72
CA GLY A 201 8.97 13.60 13.40
C GLY A 201 9.99 14.48 12.69
N LYS A 202 10.21 15.71 13.15
CA LYS A 202 11.17 16.64 12.53
C LYS A 202 12.44 16.87 13.38
N ASN A 203 12.55 16.25 14.56
CA ASN A 203 13.67 16.54 15.45
C ASN A 203 14.91 15.75 15.06
N LYS A 204 16.06 16.17 15.61
CA LYS A 204 17.37 15.53 15.39
C LYS A 204 17.36 14.04 15.72
N ARG A 205 16.66 13.65 16.79
CA ARG A 205 16.50 12.23 17.18
C ARG A 205 15.86 11.40 16.08
N GLU A 206 14.75 11.85 15.50
CA GLU A 206 14.08 11.10 14.42
C GLU A 206 14.91 11.08 13.13
N LEU A 207 15.68 12.12 12.85
CA LEU A 207 16.64 12.12 11.74
C LEU A 207 17.73 11.05 11.94
N GLU A 208 18.30 10.98 13.14
CA GLU A 208 19.35 10.01 13.45
C GLU A 208 18.81 8.57 13.43
N ASN A 209 17.61 8.36 13.99
CA ASN A 209 16.91 7.08 13.91
C ASN A 209 16.69 6.62 12.45
N ARG A 210 16.36 7.53 11.52
CA ARG A 210 16.26 7.18 10.09
C ARG A 210 17.60 6.76 9.51
N ARG A 211 18.71 7.44 9.84
CA ARG A 211 20.05 7.07 9.37
C ARG A 211 20.44 5.68 9.85
N MET A 212 20.19 5.39 11.13
CA MET A 212 20.43 4.07 11.71
C MET A 212 19.60 2.99 11.00
N ILE A 213 18.30 3.21 10.81
CA ILE A 213 17.42 2.28 10.07
C ILE A 213 17.97 2.02 8.66
N LEU A 214 18.30 3.08 7.92
CA LEU A 214 18.83 2.96 6.56
C LEU A 214 20.17 2.21 6.53
N SER A 215 21.05 2.46 7.50
CA SER A 215 22.32 1.74 7.61
C SER A 215 22.11 0.25 7.87
N ALA A 216 21.19 -0.10 8.77
CA ALA A 216 20.87 -1.50 9.07
C ALA A 216 20.21 -2.22 7.88
N MET A 217 19.41 -1.53 7.07
CA MET A 217 18.75 -2.12 5.91
C MET A 217 19.70 -2.44 4.75
N LYS A 218 20.87 -1.79 4.65
CA LYS A 218 21.85 -2.03 3.58
C LYS A 218 22.45 -3.44 3.60
N THR A 219 22.35 -4.15 4.72
CA THR A 219 22.93 -5.49 4.88
C THR A 219 21.90 -6.62 4.68
N TRP A 220 20.65 -6.28 4.34
CA TRP A 220 19.58 -7.27 4.21
C TRP A 220 19.71 -8.12 2.94
N LYS A 221 19.49 -9.42 3.12
CA LYS A 221 19.25 -10.38 2.04
C LYS A 221 17.76 -10.77 2.05
N ILE A 222 17.16 -10.92 0.87
CA ILE A 222 15.74 -11.20 0.61
C ILE A 222 15.60 -12.56 -0.05
#